data_AF-A0A3P6C9J9-F1
#
_entry.id   AF-A0A3P6C9J9-F1
#
_cell.length_a   1.000
_cell.length_b   1.000
_cell.length_c   1.000
_cell.angle_alpha   90.00
_cell.angle_beta   90.00
_cell.angle_gamma   90.00
#
_symmetry.space_group_name_H-M   'P 1'
#
loop_
_entity.id
_entity.type
_entity.pdbx_description
1 polymer ?
#
loop_
_entity_poly.entity_id
_entity_poly.type
_entity_poly.pdbx_seq_one_letter_code
_entity_poly.pdbx_strand_id
1 'polypeptide(L)'
;RYISACEATWRILAFPTHYRTTTVVKLSFHLPNQQMAIYNEDDPIDDVLNRSAVLRSKFLAWMEANCKYLEARGLTYAEFPTRFVWVQKTREWKPRDKGFAIGRITYVPPKYYYLRVLLNIVKGPRSYEEIRTVKGIVYKTYKDACYALGLLDDDKEYIEAINEASLWGTWNFLRKLFAIMLFSNSMAMPVKVWNATWRILTEDILYKLRKENNNQSKLCSSLFIIL
;
A
#
# COMPACT_ATOMS: atom_id res chain seq x y z
N ARG A 1 -25.81 16.18 5.76
CA ARG A 1 -25.95 14.82 6.33
C ARG A 1 -27.25 14.26 5.78
N TYR A 2 -27.20 13.21 4.97
CA TYR A 2 -28.41 12.52 4.51
C TYR A 2 -28.98 11.69 5.67
N ILE A 3 -30.30 11.74 5.87
CA ILE A 3 -31.04 10.97 6.87
C ILE A 3 -31.91 10.00 6.07
N SER A 4 -31.85 8.70 6.36
CA SER A 4 -32.69 7.73 5.65
C SER A 4 -34.17 7.95 5.97
N ALA A 5 -35.06 7.52 5.09
CA ALA A 5 -36.51 7.61 5.32
C ALA A 5 -36.91 6.96 6.67
N CYS A 6 -36.32 5.79 6.99
CA CYS A 6 -36.56 5.13 8.26
C CYS A 6 -36.08 5.96 9.46
N GLU A 7 -34.88 6.55 9.43
CA GLU A 7 -34.38 7.40 10.53
C GLU A 7 -35.25 8.67 10.68
N ALA A 8 -35.78 9.22 9.58
CA ALA A 8 -36.67 10.38 9.61
C ALA A 8 -38.02 10.04 10.28
N THR A 9 -38.66 8.93 9.91
CA THR A 9 -39.92 8.47 10.54
C THR A 9 -39.75 8.22 12.03
N TRP A 10 -38.64 7.60 12.44
CA TRP A 10 -38.34 7.35 13.86
C TRP A 10 -38.18 8.64 14.66
N ARG A 11 -37.56 9.67 14.08
CA ARG A 11 -37.44 10.99 14.70
C ARG A 11 -38.78 11.72 14.80
N ILE A 12 -39.61 11.65 13.76
CA ILE A 12 -40.96 12.25 13.74
C ILE A 12 -41.82 11.63 14.86
N LEU A 13 -41.72 10.32 15.05
CA LEU A 13 -42.46 9.58 16.08
C LEU A 13 -41.78 9.59 17.46
N ALA A 14 -40.72 10.38 17.64
CA ALA A 14 -39.96 10.52 18.89
C ALA A 14 -39.45 9.20 19.51
N PHE A 15 -39.25 8.17 18.70
CA PHE A 15 -38.69 6.91 19.19
C PHE A 15 -37.22 7.07 19.58
N PRO A 16 -36.73 6.31 20.58
CA PRO A 16 -35.31 6.31 20.95
C PRO A 16 -34.46 5.83 19.77
N THR A 17 -33.74 6.75 19.12
CA THR A 17 -32.75 6.40 18.10
C THR A 17 -31.38 6.29 18.74
N HIS A 18 -30.59 5.26 18.39
CA HIS A 18 -29.18 5.21 18.77
C HIS A 18 -28.44 6.44 18.21
N TYR A 19 -28.05 7.36 19.09
CA TYR A 19 -27.25 8.52 18.72
C TYR A 19 -25.85 8.06 18.29
N ARG A 20 -25.53 8.19 16.99
CA ARG A 20 -24.14 8.14 16.53
C ARG A 20 -23.45 9.45 16.95
N THR A 21 -22.73 9.41 18.06
CA THR A 21 -22.10 10.58 18.69
C THR A 21 -20.69 10.88 18.19
N THR A 22 -19.99 9.91 17.59
CA THR A 22 -18.59 10.10 17.21
C THR A 22 -18.44 10.66 15.80
N THR A 23 -17.78 11.80 15.68
CA THR A 23 -17.43 12.38 14.38
C THR A 23 -16.43 11.49 13.63
N VAL A 24 -16.67 11.26 12.34
CA VAL A 24 -15.79 10.47 11.47
C VAL A 24 -15.05 11.41 10.53
N VAL A 25 -13.72 11.41 10.59
CA VAL A 25 -12.87 12.26 9.75
C VAL A 25 -12.29 11.42 8.62
N LYS A 26 -12.61 11.79 7.38
CA LYS A 26 -12.03 11.19 6.18
C LYS A 26 -10.58 11.67 6.02
N LEU A 27 -9.65 10.71 6.00
CA LEU A 27 -8.20 10.92 5.90
C LEU A 27 -7.71 10.42 4.55
N SER A 28 -7.40 11.35 3.66
CA SER A 28 -6.72 11.04 2.39
C SER A 28 -5.20 10.98 2.62
N PHE A 29 -4.51 10.27 1.73
CA PHE A 29 -3.05 10.19 1.68
C PHE A 29 -2.61 10.03 0.23
N HIS A 30 -1.34 10.24 -0.04
CA HIS A 30 -0.77 10.19 -1.37
C HIS A 30 0.71 9.81 -1.29
N LEU A 31 1.30 9.47 -2.44
CA LEU A 31 2.74 9.30 -2.56
C LEU A 31 3.44 10.67 -2.66
N PRO A 32 4.79 10.71 -2.55
CA PRO A 32 5.55 11.93 -2.79
C PRO A 32 5.19 12.52 -4.16
N ASN A 33 4.90 13.83 -4.20
CA ASN A 33 4.56 14.59 -5.40
C ASN A 33 3.33 14.08 -6.18
N GLN A 34 2.44 13.32 -5.52
CA GLN A 34 1.18 12.81 -6.10
C GLN A 34 -0.05 13.35 -5.36
N GLN A 35 0.03 14.61 -4.92
CA GLN A 35 -1.08 15.34 -4.31
C GLN A 35 -2.24 15.45 -5.31
N MET A 36 -3.46 15.24 -4.83
CA MET A 36 -4.65 15.45 -5.64
C MET A 36 -4.89 16.96 -5.82
N ALA A 37 -4.88 17.42 -7.07
CA ALA A 37 -5.30 18.76 -7.45
C ALA A 37 -6.66 18.70 -8.15
N ILE A 38 -7.58 19.57 -7.74
CA ILE A 38 -8.87 19.76 -8.41
C ILE A 38 -8.76 21.08 -9.17
N TYR A 39 -9.07 21.03 -10.45
CA TYR A 39 -9.02 22.16 -11.38
C TYR A 39 -10.22 22.12 -12.32
N ASN A 40 -10.61 23.28 -12.80
CA ASN A 40 -11.56 23.45 -13.91
C ASN A 40 -10.79 23.60 -15.22
N GLU A 41 -11.45 23.39 -16.36
CA GLU A 41 -10.80 23.46 -17.69
C GLU A 41 -10.10 24.80 -17.95
N ASP A 42 -10.67 25.89 -17.42
CA ASP A 42 -10.16 27.25 -17.60
C ASP A 42 -9.12 27.69 -16.54
N ASP A 43 -8.83 26.84 -15.54
CA ASP A 43 -7.88 27.21 -14.49
C ASP A 43 -6.44 27.18 -15.03
N PRO A 44 -5.67 28.29 -14.93
CA PRO A 44 -4.28 28.29 -15.33
C PRO A 44 -3.46 27.35 -14.43
N ILE A 45 -2.54 26.61 -15.04
CA ILE A 45 -1.79 25.53 -14.39
C ILE A 45 -1.03 26.02 -13.15
N ASP A 46 -0.40 27.20 -13.24
CA ASP A 46 0.38 27.76 -12.14
C ASP A 46 -0.49 28.07 -10.91
N ASP A 47 -1.71 28.57 -11.13
CA ASP A 47 -2.64 28.84 -10.03
C ASP A 47 -3.10 27.53 -9.38
N VAL A 48 -3.37 26.49 -10.18
CA VAL A 48 -3.75 25.16 -9.67
C VAL A 48 -2.65 24.58 -8.80
N LEU A 49 -1.39 24.65 -9.24
CA LEU A 49 -0.24 24.14 -8.50
C LEU A 49 0.03 24.94 -7.21
N ASN A 50 -0.18 26.25 -7.26
CA ASN A 50 0.02 27.15 -6.12
C ASN A 50 -1.16 27.15 -5.13
N ARG A 51 -2.28 26.48 -5.43
CA ARG A 51 -3.39 26.33 -4.46
C ARG A 51 -2.88 25.69 -3.17
N SER A 52 -3.16 26.35 -2.05
CA SER A 52 -2.88 25.81 -0.70
C SER A 52 -3.51 24.41 -0.47
N ALA A 53 -4.61 24.12 -1.19
CA ALA A 53 -5.22 22.80 -1.37
C ALA A 53 -4.23 21.68 -1.69
N VAL A 54 -3.38 21.94 -2.66
CA VAL A 54 -2.39 21.00 -3.19
C VAL A 54 -1.18 20.98 -2.29
N LEU A 55 -0.71 22.16 -1.85
CA LEU A 55 0.52 22.28 -1.07
C LEU A 55 0.43 21.73 0.37
N ARG A 56 -0.73 21.83 1.02
CA ARG A 56 -0.90 21.46 2.45
C ARG A 56 -2.05 20.49 2.66
N SER A 57 -1.90 19.24 2.21
CA SER A 57 -2.89 18.19 2.50
C SER A 57 -2.93 17.84 3.99
N LYS A 58 -4.03 17.25 4.47
CA LYS A 58 -4.13 16.73 5.85
C LYS A 58 -3.00 15.75 6.20
N PHE A 59 -2.54 15.01 5.19
CA PHE A 59 -1.49 14.02 5.31
C PHE A 59 -0.11 14.66 5.51
N LEU A 60 0.21 15.70 4.73
CA LEU A 60 1.45 16.47 4.92
C LEU A 60 1.44 17.21 6.26
N ALA A 61 0.32 17.83 6.59
CA ALA A 61 0.16 18.54 7.85
C ALA A 61 0.24 17.61 9.07
N TRP A 62 -0.08 16.33 8.94
CA TRP A 62 0.11 15.34 10.00
C TRP A 62 1.61 15.13 10.29
N MET A 63 2.42 14.94 9.24
CA MET A 63 3.88 14.84 9.39
C MET A 63 4.48 16.12 9.99
N GLU A 64 3.99 17.29 9.55
CA GLU A 64 4.39 18.58 10.13
C GLU A 64 3.99 18.70 11.62
N ALA A 65 2.80 18.22 11.99
CA ALA A 65 2.37 18.19 13.39
C ALA A 65 3.23 17.25 14.24
N ASN A 66 3.74 16.14 13.69
CA ASN A 66 4.67 15.24 14.38
C ASN A 66 6.04 15.90 14.65
N CYS A 67 6.44 16.89 13.85
CA CYS A 67 7.60 17.72 14.16
C CYS A 67 7.32 18.67 15.33
N LYS A 68 6.14 19.30 15.34
CA LYS A 68 5.75 20.36 16.29
C LYS A 68 5.36 19.86 17.67
N TYR A 69 4.58 18.78 17.74
CA TYR A 69 3.99 18.28 18.98
C TYR A 69 4.59 16.93 19.37
N LEU A 70 5.07 16.80 20.61
CA LEU A 70 5.60 15.54 21.12
C LEU A 70 4.52 14.46 21.24
N GLU A 71 3.32 14.85 21.67
CA GLU A 71 2.17 13.95 21.84
C GLU A 71 1.70 13.33 20.52
N ALA A 72 1.86 14.06 19.41
CA ALA A 72 1.52 13.59 18.07
C ALA A 72 2.33 12.34 17.68
N ARG A 73 3.55 12.18 18.24
CA ARG A 73 4.47 11.10 17.89
C ARG A 73 4.01 9.72 18.40
N GLY A 74 3.08 9.68 19.35
CA GLY A 74 2.50 8.44 19.88
C GLY A 74 1.31 7.90 19.07
N LEU A 75 0.86 8.63 18.05
CA LEU A 75 -0.36 8.34 17.31
C LEU A 75 -0.07 7.90 15.88
N THR A 76 -0.86 6.93 15.40
CA THR A 76 -0.91 6.59 13.97
C THR A 76 -1.73 7.62 13.20
N TYR A 77 -1.69 7.58 11.87
CA TYR A 77 -2.48 8.52 11.06
C TYR A 77 -3.99 8.31 11.27
N ALA A 78 -4.44 7.06 11.36
CA ALA A 78 -5.84 6.71 11.60
C ALA A 78 -6.34 7.19 12.97
N GLU A 79 -5.49 7.12 14.00
CA GLU A 79 -5.81 7.56 15.37
C GLU A 79 -5.68 9.08 15.54
N PHE A 80 -4.99 9.79 14.64
CA PHE A 80 -4.69 11.21 14.81
C PHE A 80 -5.90 12.10 15.14
N PRO A 81 -7.08 11.92 14.50
CA PRO A 81 -8.26 12.72 14.80
C PRO A 81 -8.84 12.54 16.21
N THR A 82 -8.41 11.50 16.94
CA THR A 82 -8.82 11.27 18.33
C THR A 82 -8.30 12.38 19.24
N ARG A 83 -7.08 12.87 19.00
CA ARG A 83 -6.39 13.89 19.81
C ARG A 83 -6.19 15.23 19.10
N PHE A 84 -6.29 15.27 17.77
CA PHE A 84 -6.10 16.48 16.99
C PHE A 84 -7.34 16.84 16.17
N VAL A 85 -7.55 18.13 15.94
CA VAL A 85 -8.61 18.69 15.09
C VAL A 85 -7.99 19.35 13.87
N TRP A 86 -8.56 19.06 12.71
CA TRP A 86 -8.18 19.72 11.46
C TRP A 86 -8.82 21.10 11.38
N VAL A 87 -8.00 22.16 11.30
CA VAL A 87 -8.45 23.54 11.13
C VAL A 87 -8.36 23.91 9.65
N GLN A 88 -9.52 23.98 8.97
CA GLN A 88 -9.55 24.18 7.52
C GLN A 88 -9.02 25.54 7.06
N LYS A 89 -9.19 26.60 7.88
CA LYS A 89 -8.72 27.96 7.56
C LYS A 89 -7.20 28.05 7.50
N THR A 90 -6.50 27.48 8.49
CA THR A 90 -5.03 27.50 8.58
C THR A 90 -4.38 26.27 7.97
N ARG A 91 -5.17 25.24 7.63
CA ARG A 91 -4.75 23.95 7.07
C ARG A 91 -3.72 23.23 7.94
N GLU A 92 -3.95 23.25 9.24
CA GLU A 92 -3.08 22.61 10.21
C GLU A 92 -3.87 21.74 11.18
N TRP A 93 -3.16 20.83 11.84
CA TRP A 93 -3.69 20.09 12.96
C TRP A 93 -3.37 20.82 14.26
N LYS A 94 -4.40 21.01 15.10
CA LYS A 94 -4.25 21.54 16.46
C LYS A 94 -4.66 20.51 17.49
N PRO A 95 -4.07 20.51 18.69
CA PRO A 95 -4.55 19.70 19.81
C PRO A 95 -6.05 19.94 20.03
N ARG A 96 -6.75 18.86 20.38
CA ARG A 96 -8.19 18.88 20.63
C ARG A 96 -8.46 19.20 22.09
N ASP A 97 -9.33 20.17 22.36
CA ASP A 97 -9.72 20.52 23.72
C ASP A 97 -10.72 19.53 24.35
N LYS A 98 -11.71 19.05 23.56
CA LYS A 98 -12.79 18.17 24.05
C LYS A 98 -13.23 17.10 23.04
N GLY A 99 -13.62 15.93 23.57
CA GLY A 99 -14.19 14.81 22.82
C GLY A 99 -13.16 13.99 22.04
N PHE A 100 -13.63 13.17 21.10
CA PHE A 100 -12.79 12.42 20.17
C PHE A 100 -13.45 12.27 18.80
N ALA A 101 -12.65 11.96 17.79
CA ALA A 101 -13.12 11.62 16.45
C ALA A 101 -12.41 10.37 15.95
N ILE A 102 -13.07 9.61 15.07
CA ILE A 102 -12.49 8.43 14.44
C ILE A 102 -11.96 8.84 13.06
N GLY A 103 -10.67 8.64 12.84
CA GLY A 103 -10.08 8.76 11.51
C GLY A 103 -10.42 7.54 10.65
N ARG A 104 -10.85 7.78 9.42
CA ARG A 104 -11.00 6.73 8.41
C ARG A 104 -10.12 7.04 7.22
N ILE A 105 -9.09 6.22 7.04
CA ILE A 105 -8.23 6.25 5.87
C ILE A 105 -9.05 5.82 4.65
N THR A 106 -9.05 6.64 3.61
CA THR A 106 -9.85 6.41 2.41
C THR A 106 -9.43 5.16 1.64
N TYR A 107 -10.38 4.55 0.94
CA TYR A 107 -10.06 3.51 -0.05
C TYR A 107 -9.16 4.08 -1.14
N VAL A 108 -8.15 3.31 -1.55
CA VAL A 108 -7.19 3.71 -2.58
C VAL A 108 -6.89 2.49 -3.45
N PRO A 109 -6.64 2.66 -4.77
CA PRO A 109 -6.23 1.58 -5.66
C PRO A 109 -5.00 0.78 -5.18
N PRO A 110 -4.80 -0.46 -5.69
CA PRO A 110 -3.80 -1.41 -5.21
C PRO A 110 -2.37 -0.87 -5.07
N LYS A 111 -1.97 0.07 -5.93
CA LYS A 111 -0.64 0.74 -5.89
C LYS A 111 -0.30 1.35 -4.51
N TYR A 112 -1.31 1.76 -3.75
CA TYR A 112 -1.16 2.46 -2.47
C TYR A 112 -1.40 1.55 -1.26
N TYR A 113 -1.60 0.25 -1.48
CA TYR A 113 -1.96 -0.71 -0.45
C TYR A 113 -0.94 -0.75 0.70
N TYR A 114 0.34 -0.94 0.40
CA TYR A 114 1.39 -1.05 1.42
C TYR A 114 1.54 0.23 2.25
N LEU A 115 1.46 1.40 1.59
CA LEU A 115 1.46 2.68 2.30
C LEU A 115 0.25 2.76 3.25
N ARG A 116 -0.95 2.39 2.79
CA ARG A 116 -2.15 2.35 3.63
C ARG A 116 -1.96 1.49 4.88
N VAL A 117 -1.35 0.32 4.72
CA VAL A 117 -1.05 -0.60 5.83
C VAL A 117 -0.11 0.08 6.82
N LEU A 118 1.01 0.66 6.35
CA LEU A 118 1.96 1.36 7.22
C LEU A 118 1.32 2.52 7.99
N LEU A 119 0.40 3.26 7.37
CA LEU A 119 -0.28 4.39 8.04
C LEU A 119 -1.17 3.98 9.23
N ASN A 120 -1.53 2.70 9.34
CA ASN A 120 -2.26 2.16 10.49
C ASN A 120 -1.34 1.66 11.60
N ILE A 121 -0.02 1.66 11.39
CA ILE A 121 0.95 1.01 12.30
C ILE A 121 2.04 1.99 12.74
N VAL A 122 2.61 2.73 11.79
CA VAL A 122 3.69 3.68 12.05
C VAL A 122 3.15 4.88 12.82
N LYS A 123 3.84 5.22 13.90
CA LYS A 123 3.50 6.31 14.82
C LYS A 123 4.47 7.46 14.63
N GLY A 124 3.95 8.67 14.55
CA GLY A 124 4.75 9.89 14.57
C GLY A 124 5.77 10.14 13.44
N PRO A 125 5.62 9.62 12.20
CA PRO A 125 6.60 9.88 11.16
C PRO A 125 6.58 11.36 10.76
N ARG A 126 7.77 11.94 10.55
CA ARG A 126 7.96 13.35 10.16
C ARG A 126 8.20 13.53 8.66
N SER A 127 8.43 12.43 7.95
CA SER A 127 8.68 12.43 6.51
C SER A 127 8.20 11.11 5.91
N TYR A 128 8.13 11.06 4.57
CA TYR A 128 7.88 9.82 3.84
C TYR A 128 8.94 8.75 4.12
N GLU A 129 10.17 9.16 4.40
CA GLU A 129 11.27 8.24 4.69
C GLU A 129 11.10 7.58 6.05
N GLU A 130 10.62 8.33 7.03
CA GLU A 130 10.31 7.79 8.35
C GLU A 130 9.13 6.80 8.29
N ILE A 131 8.18 6.96 7.38
CA ILE A 131 7.09 5.99 7.16
C ILE A 131 7.64 4.62 6.73
N ARG A 132 8.70 4.61 5.91
CA ARG A 132 9.38 3.38 5.44
C ARG A 132 10.55 2.95 6.34
N THR A 133 10.68 3.56 7.52
CA THR A 133 11.75 3.22 8.47
C THR A 133 11.25 2.22 9.50
N VAL A 134 11.93 1.08 9.60
CA VAL A 134 11.59 0.01 10.55
C VAL A 134 12.83 -0.32 11.36
N LYS A 135 12.73 -0.21 12.70
CA LYS A 135 13.85 -0.46 13.63
C LYS A 135 15.14 0.31 13.27
N GLY A 136 15.00 1.55 12.79
CA GLY A 136 16.13 2.42 12.42
C GLY A 136 16.69 2.21 11.01
N ILE A 137 16.18 1.24 10.24
CA ILE A 137 16.61 0.99 8.85
C ILE A 137 15.59 1.58 7.89
N VAL A 138 16.06 2.41 6.94
CA VAL A 138 15.22 3.00 5.89
C VAL A 138 15.12 2.04 4.71
N TYR A 139 13.91 1.56 4.41
CA TYR A 139 13.68 0.60 3.33
C TYR A 139 13.40 1.31 2.00
N LYS A 140 13.80 0.71 0.87
CA LYS A 140 13.62 1.31 -0.47
C LYS A 140 12.15 1.48 -0.83
N THR A 141 11.31 0.48 -0.56
CA THR A 141 9.88 0.52 -0.88
C THR A 141 9.03 0.36 0.38
N TYR A 142 7.77 0.83 0.33
CA TYR A 142 6.79 0.60 1.40
C TYR A 142 6.52 -0.90 1.61
N LYS A 143 6.62 -1.69 0.55
CA LYS A 143 6.44 -3.14 0.60
C LYS A 143 7.54 -3.81 1.42
N ASP A 144 8.80 -3.41 1.20
CA ASP A 144 9.93 -3.92 1.97
C ASP A 144 9.81 -3.54 3.46
N ALA A 145 9.33 -2.33 3.76
CA ALA A 145 9.03 -1.92 5.13
C ALA A 145 7.93 -2.79 5.77
N CYS A 146 6.85 -3.10 5.05
CA CYS A 146 5.82 -4.04 5.54
C CYS A 146 6.40 -5.44 5.80
N TYR A 147 7.27 -5.93 4.92
CA TYR A 147 7.96 -7.22 5.11
C TYR A 147 8.83 -7.22 6.37
N ALA A 148 9.62 -6.16 6.58
CA ALA A 148 10.47 -6.02 7.76
C ALA A 148 9.68 -5.92 9.08
N LEU A 149 8.43 -5.46 9.01
CA LEU A 149 7.48 -5.47 10.12
C LEU A 149 6.80 -6.83 10.34
N GLY A 150 7.01 -7.81 9.46
CA GLY A 150 6.36 -9.12 9.51
C GLY A 150 4.88 -9.07 9.15
N LEU A 151 4.45 -8.11 8.33
CA LEU A 151 3.05 -7.92 7.94
C LEU A 151 2.66 -8.66 6.66
N LEU A 152 3.66 -9.21 5.95
CA LEU A 152 3.47 -10.00 4.75
C LEU A 152 3.79 -11.44 5.08
N ASP A 153 2.97 -12.36 4.60
CA ASP A 153 3.24 -13.79 4.70
C ASP A 153 4.57 -14.10 4.00
N ASP A 154 5.32 -15.04 4.57
CA ASP A 154 6.59 -15.47 3.98
C ASP A 154 6.31 -16.36 2.78
N ASP A 155 6.98 -16.13 1.65
CA ASP A 155 6.77 -16.91 0.42
C ASP A 155 7.44 -18.30 0.47
N LYS A 156 7.79 -18.75 1.68
CA LYS A 156 8.45 -20.02 1.94
C LYS A 156 7.62 -21.20 1.48
N GLU A 157 6.30 -21.13 1.65
CA GLU A 157 5.37 -22.16 1.17
C GLU A 157 5.47 -22.36 -0.35
N TYR A 158 5.64 -21.27 -1.12
CA TYR A 158 5.82 -21.37 -2.57
C TYR A 158 7.18 -21.99 -2.94
N ILE A 159 8.23 -21.64 -2.21
CA ILE A 159 9.56 -22.24 -2.40
C ILE A 159 9.52 -23.74 -2.09
N GLU A 160 8.90 -24.13 -0.98
CA GLU A 160 8.73 -25.52 -0.56
C GLU A 160 7.86 -26.29 -1.56
N ALA A 161 6.75 -25.72 -2.04
CA ALA A 161 5.90 -26.33 -3.04
C ALA A 161 6.64 -26.58 -4.37
N ILE A 162 7.49 -25.65 -4.83
CA ILE A 162 8.30 -25.85 -6.04
C ILE A 162 9.36 -26.93 -5.81
N ASN A 163 10.02 -26.94 -4.64
CA ASN A 163 11.01 -27.97 -4.30
C ASN A 163 10.37 -29.36 -4.23
N GLU A 164 9.21 -29.50 -3.60
CA GLU A 164 8.47 -30.77 -3.53
C GLU A 164 8.00 -31.22 -4.91
N ALA A 165 7.42 -30.31 -5.70
CA ALA A 165 7.01 -30.59 -7.06
C ALA A 165 8.19 -31.04 -7.94
N SER A 166 9.41 -30.58 -7.66
CA SER A 166 10.60 -30.96 -8.44
C SER A 166 10.99 -32.43 -8.30
N LEU A 167 10.56 -33.09 -7.22
CA LEU A 167 10.86 -34.51 -6.97
C LEU A 167 10.10 -35.44 -7.91
N TRP A 168 8.94 -35.02 -8.42
CA TRP A 168 8.05 -35.86 -9.23
C TRP A 168 7.58 -35.21 -10.54
N GLY A 169 7.64 -33.88 -10.64
CA GLY A 169 7.16 -33.11 -11.78
C GLY A 169 8.22 -32.91 -12.86
N THR A 170 7.77 -32.73 -14.10
CA THR A 170 8.67 -32.38 -15.22
C THR A 170 9.03 -30.89 -15.20
N TRP A 171 10.15 -30.50 -15.79
CA TRP A 171 10.59 -29.09 -15.90
C TRP A 171 9.57 -28.18 -16.61
N ASN A 172 8.80 -28.70 -17.57
CA ASN A 172 7.69 -27.97 -18.19
C ASN A 172 6.53 -27.76 -17.21
N PHE A 173 6.23 -28.74 -16.36
CA PHE A 173 5.23 -28.61 -15.30
C PHE A 173 5.67 -27.57 -14.26
N LEU A 174 6.93 -27.61 -13.81
CA LEU A 174 7.45 -26.66 -12.83
C LEU A 174 7.40 -25.20 -13.31
N ARG A 175 7.75 -24.94 -14.57
CA ARG A 175 7.59 -23.60 -15.17
C ARG A 175 6.14 -23.15 -15.24
N LYS A 176 5.21 -24.05 -15.63
CA LYS A 176 3.77 -23.75 -15.62
C LYS A 176 3.26 -23.47 -14.22
N LEU A 177 3.68 -24.25 -13.22
CA LEU A 177 3.34 -24.05 -11.82
C LEU A 177 3.80 -22.68 -11.33
N PHE A 178 5.06 -22.31 -11.61
CA PHE A 178 5.59 -20.99 -11.27
C PHE A 178 4.83 -19.86 -11.97
N ALA A 179 4.47 -20.02 -13.25
CA ALA A 179 3.64 -19.06 -13.96
C ALA A 179 2.25 -18.90 -13.32
N ILE A 180 1.58 -20.00 -12.95
CA ILE A 180 0.28 -19.97 -12.27
C ILE A 180 0.38 -19.23 -10.92
N MET A 181 1.45 -19.48 -10.15
CA MET A 181 1.71 -18.76 -8.90
C MET A 181 1.90 -17.25 -9.15
N LEU A 182 2.59 -16.85 -10.22
CA LEU A 182 2.74 -15.44 -10.59
C LEU A 182 1.40 -14.80 -10.95
N PHE A 183 0.57 -15.50 -11.72
CA PHE A 183 -0.74 -15.00 -12.13
C PHE A 183 -1.74 -14.89 -10.97
N SER A 184 -1.59 -15.70 -9.92
CA SER A 184 -2.47 -15.62 -8.74
C SER A 184 -2.27 -14.33 -7.92
N ASN A 185 -1.17 -13.60 -8.16
CA ASN A 185 -0.79 -12.38 -7.44
C ASN A 185 -0.78 -12.54 -5.90
N SER A 186 -0.55 -13.78 -5.45
CA SER A 186 -0.56 -14.16 -4.02
C SER A 186 0.83 -14.09 -3.39
N MET A 187 1.89 -14.20 -4.20
CA MET A 187 3.27 -14.08 -3.73
C MET A 187 3.59 -12.65 -3.29
N ALA A 188 4.06 -12.50 -2.06
CA ALA A 188 4.56 -11.24 -1.54
C ALA A 188 5.83 -10.83 -2.28
N MET A 189 6.76 -11.72 -2.64
CA MET A 189 7.99 -11.36 -3.32
C MET A 189 8.43 -12.43 -4.33
N PRO A 190 7.85 -12.41 -5.54
CA PRO A 190 8.15 -13.39 -6.58
C PRO A 190 9.64 -13.50 -6.93
N VAL A 191 10.39 -12.39 -6.82
CA VAL A 191 11.84 -12.37 -7.07
C VAL A 191 12.61 -13.22 -6.05
N LYS A 192 12.19 -13.28 -4.78
CA LYS A 192 12.80 -14.18 -3.79
C LYS A 192 12.55 -15.63 -4.14
N VAL A 193 11.30 -15.97 -4.46
CA VAL A 193 10.92 -17.33 -4.87
C VAL A 193 11.71 -17.76 -6.10
N TRP A 194 11.81 -16.88 -7.11
CA TRP A 194 12.64 -17.10 -8.29
C TRP A 194 14.11 -17.33 -7.93
N ASN A 195 14.72 -16.44 -7.15
CA ASN A 195 16.14 -16.57 -6.79
C ASN A 195 16.45 -17.87 -6.03
N ALA A 196 15.48 -18.39 -5.26
CA ALA A 196 15.61 -19.66 -4.57
C ALA A 196 15.44 -20.89 -5.49
N THR A 197 14.60 -20.78 -6.53
CA THR A 197 14.13 -21.95 -7.31
C THR A 197 14.55 -21.97 -8.78
N TRP A 198 15.14 -20.88 -9.32
CA TRP A 198 15.42 -20.74 -10.75
C TRP A 198 16.30 -21.87 -11.31
N ARG A 199 17.24 -22.41 -10.52
CA ARG A 199 18.11 -23.51 -10.94
C ARG A 199 17.30 -24.77 -11.28
N ILE A 200 16.29 -25.07 -10.47
CA ILE A 200 15.38 -26.20 -10.67
C ILE A 200 14.52 -25.94 -11.91
N LEU A 201 14.00 -24.72 -12.05
CA LEU A 201 13.14 -24.32 -13.18
C LEU A 201 13.87 -24.32 -14.53
N THR A 202 15.19 -24.19 -14.52
CA THR A 202 16.03 -24.02 -15.73
C THR A 202 16.96 -25.20 -16.03
N GLU A 203 16.87 -26.28 -15.25
CA GLU A 203 17.79 -27.42 -15.36
C GLU A 203 17.77 -28.07 -16.76
N ASP A 204 16.61 -28.12 -17.43
CA ASP A 204 16.47 -28.72 -18.77
C ASP A 204 16.91 -27.80 -19.92
N ILE A 205 17.28 -26.54 -19.65
CA ILE A 205 17.63 -25.57 -20.69
C ILE A 205 18.86 -26.03 -21.48
N LEU A 206 19.90 -26.52 -20.81
CA LEU A 206 21.11 -27.00 -21.49
C LEU A 206 20.83 -28.24 -22.35
N TYR A 207 19.94 -29.13 -21.89
CA TYR A 207 19.52 -30.29 -22.67
C TYR A 207 18.74 -29.87 -23.93
N LYS A 208 17.81 -28.90 -23.79
CA LYS A 208 17.06 -28.35 -24.92
C LYS A 208 17.98 -27.67 -25.95
N LEU A 209 18.92 -26.85 -25.49
CA LEU A 209 19.90 -26.18 -26.35
C LEU A 209 20.78 -27.17 -27.12
N ARG A 210 21.22 -28.26 -26.49
CA ARG A 210 22.00 -29.31 -27.16
C ARG A 210 21.16 -30.06 -28.21
N LYS A 211 19.90 -30.35 -27.89
CA LYS A 211 18.96 -31.00 -28.82
C LYS A 211 18.66 -30.12 -30.03
N GLU A 212 18.54 -28.80 -29.83
CA GLU A 212 18.32 -27.82 -30.90
C GLU A 212 19.57 -27.59 -31.75
N ASN A 213 20.77 -27.50 -31.14
CA ASN A 213 22.02 -27.33 -31.89
C ASN A 213 22.42 -28.56 -32.73
N ASN A 214 22.06 -29.77 -32.30
CA ASN A 214 22.22 -30.98 -33.12
C ASN A 214 21.21 -31.03 -34.29
N ASN A 215 20.15 -30.23 -34.26
CA ASN A 215 19.20 -30.01 -35.35
C ASN A 215 19.55 -28.68 -36.05
N GLN A 216 20.71 -28.64 -36.71
CA GLN A 216 21.27 -27.43 -37.28
C GLN A 216 20.46 -26.92 -38.49
N SER A 217 19.37 -26.19 -38.25
CA SER A 217 18.73 -25.30 -39.24
C SER A 217 17.81 -24.24 -38.63
N LYS A 218 18.11 -23.66 -37.46
CA LYS A 218 17.42 -22.46 -36.94
C LYS A 218 18.22 -21.78 -35.82
N LEU A 219 19.27 -21.07 -36.21
CA LEU A 219 19.91 -20.04 -35.39
C LEU A 219 19.05 -18.77 -35.47
N CYS A 220 18.16 -18.57 -34.49
CA CYS A 220 17.66 -17.25 -34.13
C CYS A 220 16.91 -17.29 -32.79
N SER A 221 17.26 -16.37 -31.89
CA SER A 221 16.53 -15.94 -30.67
C SER A 221 16.81 -16.66 -29.33
N SER A 222 18.04 -16.49 -28.79
CA SER A 222 18.41 -16.89 -27.42
C SER A 222 17.86 -16.00 -26.29
N LEU A 223 16.64 -15.47 -26.38
CA LEU A 223 16.03 -14.74 -25.25
C LEU A 223 14.62 -15.21 -24.84
N PHE A 224 14.03 -16.17 -25.54
CA PHE A 224 12.65 -16.60 -25.27
C PHE A 224 12.50 -17.89 -24.45
N ILE A 225 13.58 -18.54 -24.01
CA ILE A 225 13.48 -19.85 -23.33
C ILE A 225 13.06 -19.75 -21.85
N ILE A 226 12.97 -18.54 -21.29
CA ILE A 226 12.72 -18.34 -19.85
C ILE A 226 11.22 -18.20 -19.51
N LEU A 227 10.32 -18.06 -20.48
CA LEU A 227 8.86 -18.10 -20.29
C LEU A 227 8.21 -19.05 -21.29
#